data_AF-A0A940KR63-F1
#
_entry.id   AF-A0A940KR63-F1
#
_cell.length_a   1.000
_cell.length_b   1.000
_cell.length_c   1.000
_cell.angle_alpha   90.00
_cell.angle_beta   90.00
_cell.angle_gamma   90.00
#
_symmetry.space_group_name_H-M   'P 1'
#
loop_
_entity.id
_entity.type
_entity.pdbx_description
1 polymer ?
#
loop_
_entity_poly.entity_id
_entity_poly.type
_entity_poly.pdbx_seq_one_letter_code
_entity_poly.pdbx_strand_id
1 'polypeptide(L)'
;VNIKNGIDRPVAQPNAWIADWNDPQPQLNIQWNTPQTIRSISLFFDTDFDHPMESVLMGHPESVMPFCVRNYKIMDDKGNIVFEKQGNYQTHNLIELPEQISTTSLHLMVEHPSAEVPAAVFSVRCYC
;
A
#
# COMPACT_ATOMS: atom_id res chain seq x y z
N VAL A 1 -13.83 5.72 2.29
CA VAL A 1 -12.46 5.18 2.13
C VAL A 1 -11.49 6.34 2.02
N ASN A 2 -10.50 6.40 2.90
CA ASN A 2 -9.59 7.54 3.09
C ASN A 2 -8.39 7.55 2.11
N ILE A 3 -8.52 6.88 0.95
CA ILE A 3 -7.41 6.62 0.01
C ILE A 3 -7.27 7.69 -1.08
N LYS A 4 -8.37 8.36 -1.44
CA LYS A 4 -8.43 9.28 -2.60
C LYS A 4 -8.48 10.76 -2.23
N ASN A 5 -8.17 11.11 -0.99
CA ASN A 5 -8.33 12.46 -0.45
C ASN A 5 -7.06 13.33 -0.56
N GLY A 6 -5.98 12.79 -1.14
CA GLY A 6 -4.71 13.51 -1.31
C GLY A 6 -3.84 13.59 -0.05
N ILE A 7 -4.22 12.88 1.02
CA ILE A 7 -3.47 12.82 2.27
C ILE A 7 -2.71 11.49 2.32
N ASP A 8 -1.40 11.55 2.56
CA ASP A 8 -0.52 10.37 2.47
C ASP A 8 -0.19 9.72 3.82
N ARG A 9 -0.64 10.32 4.92
CA ARG A 9 -0.46 9.83 6.30
C ARG A 9 -1.49 10.47 7.23
N PRO A 10 -1.74 9.92 8.43
CA PRO A 10 -2.51 10.62 9.45
C PRO A 10 -1.91 12.01 9.74
N VAL A 11 -2.77 13.04 9.77
CA VAL A 11 -2.36 14.42 10.12
C VAL A 11 -3.27 14.97 11.20
N ALA A 12 -4.55 15.21 10.88
CA ALA A 12 -5.55 15.73 11.82
C ALA A 12 -6.61 14.69 12.22
N GLN A 13 -6.71 13.59 11.48
CA GLN A 13 -7.64 12.49 11.70
C GLN A 13 -7.02 11.19 11.17
N PRO A 14 -7.54 10.00 11.59
CA PRO A 14 -7.14 8.73 11.00
C PRO A 14 -7.31 8.73 9.48
N ASN A 15 -6.26 8.34 8.75
CA ASN A 15 -6.21 8.39 7.29
C ASN A 15 -5.66 7.10 6.68
N ALA A 16 -6.37 6.00 6.92
CA ALA A 16 -6.00 4.70 6.39
C ALA A 16 -7.22 3.95 5.87
N TRP A 17 -7.02 3.17 4.82
CA TRP A 17 -7.74 1.93 4.66
C TRP A 17 -7.00 0.87 5.48
N ILE A 18 -7.73 0.12 6.30
CA ILE A 18 -7.21 -0.93 7.16
C ILE A 18 -7.97 -2.21 6.79
N ALA A 19 -7.22 -3.29 6.56
CA ALA A 19 -7.77 -4.60 6.31
C ALA A 19 -8.55 -5.14 7.52
N ASP A 20 -9.51 -6.05 7.28
CA ASP A 20 -10.05 -6.86 8.37
C ASP A 20 -8.93 -7.73 8.95
N TRP A 21 -8.93 -7.92 10.26
CA TRP A 21 -7.90 -8.67 10.98
C TRP A 21 -7.86 -10.15 10.59
N ASN A 22 -8.99 -10.70 10.14
CA ASN A 22 -9.13 -12.11 9.80
C ASN A 22 -9.24 -12.35 8.30
N ASP A 23 -9.06 -11.32 7.46
CA ASP A 23 -9.06 -11.51 6.01
C ASP A 23 -7.70 -12.11 5.59
N PRO A 24 -7.65 -13.36 5.10
CA PRO A 24 -6.38 -13.98 4.72
C PRO A 24 -5.78 -13.35 3.45
N GLN A 25 -6.56 -12.59 2.68
CA GLN A 25 -6.10 -11.98 1.43
C GLN A 25 -6.75 -10.60 1.22
N PRO A 26 -6.40 -9.61 2.04
CA PRO A 26 -7.06 -8.32 2.01
C PRO A 26 -6.76 -7.57 0.71
N GLN A 27 -7.83 -6.98 0.16
CA GLN A 27 -7.81 -6.39 -1.16
C GLN A 27 -8.50 -5.03 -1.18
N LEU A 28 -7.80 -4.05 -1.74
CA LEU A 28 -8.32 -2.72 -2.03
C LEU A 28 -8.67 -2.61 -3.52
N ASN A 29 -9.95 -2.38 -3.80
CA ASN A 29 -10.49 -2.25 -5.16
C ASN A 29 -10.62 -0.79 -5.56
N ILE A 30 -9.94 -0.42 -6.65
CA ILE A 30 -10.00 0.90 -7.27
C ILE A 30 -10.68 0.74 -8.62
N GLN A 31 -11.75 1.49 -8.86
CA GLN A 31 -12.58 1.37 -10.06
C GLN A 31 -12.83 2.76 -10.66
N TRP A 32 -12.81 2.82 -11.99
CA TRP A 32 -13.15 4.00 -12.78
C TRP A 32 -14.32 3.68 -13.71
N ASN A 33 -15.16 4.68 -14.00
CA ASN A 33 -16.30 4.51 -14.90
C ASN A 33 -15.86 4.32 -16.36
N THR A 34 -14.68 4.81 -16.72
CA THR A 34 -14.08 4.68 -18.05
C THR A 34 -12.65 4.16 -17.93
N PRO A 35 -12.14 3.41 -18.93
CA PRO A 35 -10.76 2.95 -18.94
C PRO A 35 -9.78 4.10 -18.73
N GLN A 36 -8.84 3.94 -17.80
CA GLN A 36 -7.76 4.88 -17.55
C GLN A 36 -6.45 4.33 -18.08
N THR A 37 -5.63 5.21 -18.65
CA THR A 37 -4.28 4.87 -19.07
C THR A 37 -3.30 5.19 -17.93
N ILE A 38 -2.53 4.20 -17.49
CA ILE A 38 -1.67 4.28 -16.30
C ILE A 38 -0.25 3.88 -16.68
N ARG A 39 0.73 4.74 -16.36
CA ARG A 39 2.17 4.51 -16.50
C ARG A 39 2.84 4.34 -15.14
N SER A 40 2.40 5.06 -14.12
CA SER A 40 2.96 4.96 -12.79
C SER A 40 1.92 4.92 -11.69
N ILE A 41 2.25 4.21 -10.61
CA ILE A 41 1.40 4.02 -9.44
C ILE A 41 2.20 4.40 -8.21
N SER A 42 1.65 5.27 -7.37
CA SER A 42 2.23 5.68 -6.10
C SER A 42 1.42 5.11 -4.95
N LEU A 43 2.08 4.35 -4.07
CA LEU A 43 1.49 3.74 -2.87
C LEU A 43 2.15 4.28 -1.61
N PHE A 44 1.34 4.62 -0.61
CA PHE A 44 1.81 4.96 0.73
C PHE A 44 1.28 3.95 1.75
N PHE A 45 2.21 3.31 2.46
CA PHE A 45 1.96 2.32 3.50
C PHE A 45 2.22 2.90 4.89
N ASP A 46 1.75 2.19 5.90
CA ASP A 46 2.06 2.48 7.29
C ASP A 46 3.44 1.95 7.66
N THR A 47 4.40 2.82 7.95
CA THR A 47 5.69 2.44 8.55
C THR A 47 5.86 3.05 9.93
N ASP A 48 4.75 3.37 10.58
CA ASP A 48 4.69 4.11 11.83
C ASP A 48 5.48 5.43 11.78
N PHE A 49 4.85 6.47 11.22
CA PHE A 49 5.46 7.80 11.09
C PHE A 49 5.82 8.45 12.43
N ASP A 50 5.23 7.97 13.53
CA ASP A 50 5.37 8.53 14.86
C ASP A 50 6.31 7.68 15.75
N HIS A 51 6.84 6.56 15.24
CA HIS A 51 7.78 5.71 15.97
C HIS A 51 9.25 6.11 15.71
N PRO A 52 9.93 6.74 16.68
CA PRO A 52 11.33 7.08 16.53
C PRO A 52 12.21 5.83 16.59
N MET A 53 13.06 5.62 15.57
CA MET A 53 14.15 4.65 15.68
C MET A 53 15.29 5.21 16.55
N GLU A 54 15.19 4.97 17.85
CA GLU A 54 16.30 5.11 18.81
C GLU A 54 17.52 4.27 18.37
N SER A 55 18.76 4.77 18.55
CA SER A 55 19.93 4.11 17.94
C SER A 55 21.25 4.21 18.71
N VAL A 56 21.24 4.43 20.04
CA VAL A 56 22.52 4.53 20.79
C VAL A 56 22.49 3.94 22.21
N LEU A 57 21.44 4.17 23.00
CA LEU A 57 21.37 3.74 24.41
C LEU A 57 20.32 2.66 24.67
N MET A 58 19.32 2.58 23.79
CA MET A 58 18.22 1.62 23.80
C MET A 58 18.12 1.06 22.38
N GLY A 59 18.20 -0.26 22.25
CA GLY A 59 17.96 -0.94 20.98
C GLY A 59 16.48 -1.20 20.77
N HIS A 60 16.11 -1.53 19.53
CA HIS A 60 14.76 -1.96 19.21
C HIS A 60 14.68 -3.49 19.22
N PRO A 61 13.62 -4.08 19.82
CA PRO A 61 13.37 -5.51 19.66
C PRO A 61 13.03 -5.86 18.20
N GLU A 62 12.48 -4.92 17.45
CA GLU A 62 12.13 -5.09 16.05
C GLU A 62 13.30 -4.71 15.12
N SER A 63 13.56 -5.57 14.14
CA SER A 63 14.54 -5.32 13.06
C SER A 63 13.91 -4.70 11.81
N VAL A 64 12.58 -4.58 11.79
CA VAL A 64 11.75 -4.08 10.69
C VAL A 64 10.55 -3.34 11.26
N MET A 65 10.04 -2.33 10.54
CA MET A 65 8.86 -1.58 10.99
C MET A 65 7.62 -2.51 11.04
N PRO A 66 6.97 -2.69 12.20
CA PRO A 66 5.92 -3.69 12.39
C PRO A 66 4.70 -3.53 11.50
N PHE A 67 4.34 -2.30 11.15
CA PHE A 67 3.15 -2.00 10.35
C PHE A 67 3.41 -2.00 8.84
N CYS A 68 4.67 -2.12 8.42
CA CYS A 68 5.03 -2.04 7.02
C CYS A 68 4.52 -3.26 6.26
N VAL A 69 3.61 -3.02 5.32
CA VAL A 69 3.21 -4.03 4.33
C VAL A 69 4.44 -4.40 3.51
N ARG A 70 4.86 -5.66 3.63
CA ARG A 70 6.07 -6.19 2.98
C ARG A 70 5.77 -6.74 1.59
N ASN A 71 4.67 -7.45 1.45
CA ASN A 71 4.35 -8.17 0.24
C ASN A 71 3.01 -7.69 -0.31
N TYR A 72 2.99 -7.34 -1.58
CA TYR A 72 1.78 -6.90 -2.25
C TYR A 72 1.86 -7.12 -3.75
N LYS A 73 0.69 -7.22 -4.37
CA LYS A 73 0.53 -7.35 -5.82
C LYS A 73 -0.60 -6.43 -6.30
N ILE A 74 -0.44 -5.92 -7.50
CA ILE A 74 -1.44 -5.11 -8.19
C ILE A 74 -1.90 -5.90 -9.41
N MET A 75 -3.22 -6.07 -9.55
CA MET A 75 -3.83 -6.69 -10.72
C MET A 75 -4.73 -5.71 -11.48
N ASP A 76 -4.84 -5.88 -12.80
CA ASP A 76 -5.75 -5.13 -13.66
C ASP A 76 -7.19 -5.72 -13.65
N ASP A 77 -8.09 -5.12 -14.44
CA ASP A 77 -9.49 -5.55 -14.59
C ASP A 77 -9.67 -6.90 -15.29
N LYS A 78 -8.61 -7.43 -15.91
CA LYS A 78 -8.58 -8.75 -16.56
C LYS A 78 -7.97 -9.82 -15.66
N GLY A 79 -7.49 -9.46 -14.48
CA GLY A 79 -6.83 -10.37 -13.56
C GLY A 79 -5.37 -10.65 -13.92
N ASN A 80 -4.71 -9.79 -14.71
CA ASN A 80 -3.26 -9.88 -14.92
C ASN A 80 -2.52 -9.17 -13.78
N ILE A 81 -1.43 -9.74 -13.31
CA ILE A 81 -0.52 -9.06 -12.38
C ILE A 81 0.25 -7.99 -13.15
N VAL A 82 0.01 -6.72 -12.81
CA VAL A 82 0.73 -5.58 -13.42
C VAL A 82 2.00 -5.24 -12.66
N PHE A 83 2.03 -5.56 -11.36
CA PHE A 83 3.20 -5.37 -10.51
C PHE A 83 3.14 -6.26 -9.28
N GLU A 84 4.30 -6.72 -8.81
CA GLU A 84 4.44 -7.46 -7.56
C GLU A 84 5.68 -6.99 -6.81
N LYS A 85 5.56 -6.90 -5.48
CA LYS A 85 6.65 -6.59 -4.57
C LYS A 85 6.68 -7.62 -3.45
N GLN A 86 7.88 -8.16 -3.23
CA GLN A 86 8.24 -8.97 -2.09
C GLN A 86 9.30 -8.20 -1.28
N GLY A 87 9.17 -8.17 0.05
CA GLY A 87 10.13 -7.49 0.92
C GLY A 87 10.19 -5.97 0.72
N ASN A 88 9.05 -5.28 0.84
CA ASN A 88 9.00 -3.84 0.99
C ASN A 88 9.41 -3.41 2.41
N TYR A 89 10.27 -2.40 2.47
CA TYR A 89 10.70 -1.74 3.72
C TYR A 89 10.58 -0.22 3.61
N GLN A 90 9.76 0.25 2.65
CA GLN A 90 9.59 1.65 2.32
C GLN A 90 8.14 2.06 2.53
N THR A 91 7.97 3.24 3.11
CA THR A 91 6.67 3.90 3.27
C THR A 91 6.05 4.25 1.93
N HIS A 92 6.86 4.77 1.01
CA HIS A 92 6.44 5.20 -0.31
C HIS A 92 7.02 4.29 -1.37
N ASN A 93 6.15 3.68 -2.17
CA ASN A 93 6.53 2.90 -3.33
C ASN A 93 6.02 3.63 -4.58
N LEU A 94 6.95 4.16 -5.38
CA LEU A 94 6.68 4.67 -6.71
C LEU A 94 6.99 3.55 -7.72
N ILE A 95 5.95 3.08 -8.39
CA ILE A 95 5.99 1.96 -9.32
C ILE A 95 5.87 2.52 -10.74
N GLU A 96 6.94 2.41 -11.51
CA GLU A 96 6.93 2.68 -12.95
C GLU A 96 6.63 1.38 -13.68
N LEU A 97 5.49 1.33 -14.38
CA LEU A 97 5.13 0.16 -15.17
C LEU A 97 6.03 0.10 -16.42
N PRO A 98 6.45 -1.10 -16.89
CA PRO A 98 7.30 -1.21 -18.08
C PRO A 98 6.57 -0.72 -19.33
N GLU A 99 5.27 -0.96 -19.42
CA GLU A 99 4.37 -0.50 -20.48
C GLU A 99 3.15 0.18 -19.87
N GLN A 100 2.53 1.10 -20.62
CA GLN A 100 1.31 1.76 -20.19
C GLN A 100 0.15 0.76 -20.25
N ILE A 101 -0.64 0.67 -19.19
CA ILE A 101 -1.83 -0.17 -19.15
C ILE A 101 -3.09 0.65 -19.35
N SER A 102 -4.10 0.07 -19.99
CA SER A 102 -5.45 0.63 -20.08
C SER A 102 -6.41 -0.30 -19.34
N THR A 103 -6.98 0.17 -18.23
CA THR A 103 -7.80 -0.65 -17.33
C THR A 103 -8.94 0.15 -16.71
N THR A 104 -10.05 -0.52 -16.40
CA THR A 104 -11.18 0.05 -15.65
C THR A 104 -11.08 -0.16 -14.14
N SER A 105 -10.19 -1.04 -13.69
CA SER A 105 -9.93 -1.27 -12.26
C SER A 105 -8.50 -1.67 -11.95
N LEU A 106 -8.08 -1.40 -10.72
CA LEU A 106 -6.91 -1.99 -10.10
C LEU A 106 -7.30 -2.68 -8.80
N HIS A 107 -6.71 -3.84 -8.58
CA HIS A 107 -6.87 -4.64 -7.38
C HIS A 107 -5.52 -4.69 -6.66
N LEU A 108 -5.39 -3.92 -5.59
CA LEU A 108 -4.21 -3.96 -4.72
C LEU A 108 -4.46 -5.02 -3.65
N MET A 109 -3.80 -6.17 -3.78
CA MET A 109 -3.79 -7.20 -2.75
C MET A 109 -2.53 -7.03 -1.91
N VAL A 110 -2.71 -6.96 -0.61
CA VAL A 110 -1.63 -6.75 0.36
C VAL A 110 -1.62 -7.91 1.34
N GLU A 111 -0.45 -8.29 1.82
CA GLU A 111 -0.35 -9.21 2.95
C GLU A 111 -0.34 -8.42 4.26
N HIS A 112 -0.86 -9.05 5.31
CA HIS A 112 -0.68 -8.58 6.68
C HIS A 112 0.82 -8.51 7.02
N PRO A 113 1.30 -7.39 7.62
CA PRO A 113 2.69 -7.27 8.05
C PRO A 113 3.12 -8.40 9.01
N SER A 114 2.23 -8.79 9.94
CA SER A 114 2.35 -9.93 10.86
C SER A 114 0.98 -10.52 11.21
N ALA A 115 0.94 -11.59 12.01
CA ALA A 115 -0.32 -12.22 12.45
C ALA A 115 -1.15 -11.32 13.38
N GLU A 116 -0.53 -10.33 13.99
CA GLU A 116 -1.10 -9.42 14.98
C GLU A 116 -1.35 -8.02 14.42
N VAL A 117 -1.06 -7.78 13.13
CA VAL A 117 -1.10 -6.45 12.53
C VAL A 117 -1.91 -6.47 11.24
N PRO A 118 -3.02 -5.70 11.15
CA PRO A 118 -3.76 -5.55 9.91
C PRO A 118 -2.95 -4.78 8.86
N ALA A 119 -3.06 -5.16 7.59
CA ALA A 119 -2.48 -4.37 6.51
C ALA A 119 -3.15 -2.99 6.43
N ALA A 120 -2.35 -1.94 6.26
CA ALA A 120 -2.83 -0.57 6.14
C ALA A 120 -2.24 0.14 4.92
N VAL A 121 -3.09 0.89 4.22
CA VAL A 121 -2.72 1.72 3.07
C VAL A 121 -3.27 3.11 3.31
N PHE A 122 -2.42 4.13 3.18
CA PHE A 122 -2.83 5.52 3.38
C PHE A 122 -3.31 6.16 2.08
N SER A 123 -2.66 5.86 0.95
CA SER A 123 -2.91 6.54 -0.31
C SER A 123 -2.50 5.68 -1.50
N VAL A 124 -3.30 5.77 -2.57
CA VAL A 124 -3.03 5.16 -3.87
C VAL A 124 -3.30 6.20 -4.95
N ARG A 125 -2.32 6.44 -5.81
CA ARG A 125 -2.43 7.38 -6.94
C ARG A 125 -1.93 6.74 -8.21
N CYS A 126 -2.60 7.02 -9.31
CA CYS A 126 -2.26 6.51 -10.64
C CYS A 126 -2.03 7.70 -11.57
N TYR A 127 -0.96 7.64 -12.37
CA TYR A 127 -0.56 8.69 -13.32
C TYR A 127 -0.33 8.08 -14.70
N CYS A 128 -0.48 8.89 -15.75
CA CYS A 128 -0.36 8.48 -17.15
C CYS A 128 1.03 8.70 -17.75
#